data_AF-A0A9D8XVA0-F1
#
_entry.id   AF-A0A9D8XVA0-F1
#
_cell.length_a   1.000
_cell.length_b   1.000
_cell.length_c   1.000
_cell.angle_alpha   90.00
_cell.angle_beta   90.00
_cell.angle_gamma   90.00
#
_symmetry.space_group_name_H-M   'P 1'
#
loop_
_entity.id
_entity.type
_entity.pdbx_description
1 polymer ?
#
loop_
_entity_poly.entity_id
_entity_poly.type
_entity_poly.pdbx_seq_one_letter_code
_entity_poly.pdbx_strand_id
1 'polypeptide(L)'
;MIRDRIINFLSTHSDINTPRPLQQSETESYTDRDKLAGIVAAVTGCAACQEITVTSDVNGRLYLGFGRSEKTDPGTCFFRSAFKVPVSVDSYTPAILIVADPQNLTVTAECHAGTANDKPRNQVMFDKKALDALPAGGQNCLTQHPEHVRLDGILKNADIRLIPEHDVFIDRVSRIRGAINTTGSRLKKAVTARKAVFTLNEETTENESFLSETLTGLVYDRLSEPDSECHFYASYGSPSAADGGAQKAGLFVSFTPEKLFSIKSRSVSCDALAGSVSAEESDSLLHDRKNLTENRIVADYVCSKLSGICTDVRQSEQKLRKLSYITHLLVEINGTHRDTPDTCEMIKLL
;
A
#
# COMPACT_ATOMS: atom_id res chain seq x y z
N MET A 1 13.63 2.94 -27.57
CA MET A 1 12.61 2.23 -28.38
C MET A 1 11.50 1.69 -27.51
N ILE A 2 11.76 0.85 -26.51
CA ILE A 2 10.67 0.21 -25.74
C ILE A 2 10.07 1.17 -24.70
N ARG A 3 10.89 1.93 -23.96
CA ARG A 3 10.45 3.07 -23.13
C ARG A 3 9.55 4.05 -23.87
N ASP A 4 9.93 4.33 -25.11
CA ASP A 4 9.19 5.26 -25.95
C ASP A 4 7.83 4.66 -26.35
N ARG A 5 7.64 3.33 -26.33
CA ARG A 5 6.32 2.71 -26.47
C ARG A 5 5.46 2.90 -25.24
N ILE A 6 6.00 2.75 -24.03
CA ILE A 6 5.26 3.05 -22.80
C ILE A 6 4.96 4.53 -22.72
N ILE A 7 5.92 5.42 -22.99
CA ILE A 7 5.68 6.86 -23.00
C ILE A 7 4.72 7.24 -24.12
N ASN A 8 4.84 6.71 -25.33
CA ASN A 8 3.85 6.97 -26.39
C ASN A 8 2.48 6.43 -25.99
N PHE A 9 2.40 5.26 -25.35
CA PHE A 9 1.16 4.73 -24.80
C PHE A 9 0.57 5.70 -23.78
N LEU A 10 1.33 6.13 -22.78
CA LEU A 10 0.86 7.05 -21.73
C LEU A 10 0.57 8.46 -22.28
N SER A 11 1.40 9.01 -23.17
CA SER A 11 1.23 10.30 -23.82
C SER A 11 0.03 10.30 -24.75
N THR A 12 -0.21 9.21 -25.49
CA THR A 12 -1.47 9.08 -26.23
C THR A 12 -2.62 9.03 -25.25
N HIS A 13 -2.54 8.29 -24.14
CA HIS A 13 -3.59 8.19 -23.12
C HIS A 13 -3.56 9.30 -22.04
N SER A 14 -2.83 10.39 -22.27
CA SER A 14 -2.71 11.51 -21.32
C SER A 14 -4.00 12.32 -21.21
N ASP A 15 -4.81 12.31 -22.29
CA ASP A 15 -6.13 12.90 -22.38
C ASP A 15 -7.17 11.84 -22.79
N ILE A 16 -8.05 11.49 -21.84
CA ILE A 16 -9.06 10.43 -22.00
C ILE A 16 -10.26 10.90 -22.87
N ASN A 17 -10.34 12.17 -23.25
CA ASN A 17 -11.44 12.69 -24.09
C ASN A 17 -11.46 12.16 -25.53
N THR A 18 -10.52 11.29 -25.92
CA THR A 18 -10.49 10.65 -27.24
C THR A 18 -11.08 9.24 -27.18
N PRO A 19 -12.13 8.92 -27.97
CA PRO A 19 -12.69 7.57 -28.05
C PRO A 19 -11.62 6.55 -28.47
N ARG A 20 -11.50 5.44 -27.73
CA ARG A 20 -10.46 4.43 -27.97
C ARG A 20 -10.96 2.99 -27.88
N PRO A 21 -10.28 2.03 -28.53
CA PRO A 21 -10.58 0.61 -28.42
C PRO A 21 -10.43 0.12 -26.97
N LEU A 22 -11.22 -0.89 -26.59
CA LEU A 22 -11.16 -1.55 -25.28
C LEU A 22 -9.80 -2.21 -25.04
N GLN A 23 -9.29 -2.05 -23.80
CA GLN A 23 -8.14 -2.75 -23.21
C GLN A 23 -6.94 -2.91 -24.15
N GLN A 24 -6.07 -1.90 -24.12
CA GLN A 24 -4.74 -2.01 -24.71
C GLN A 24 -3.72 -2.23 -23.60
N SER A 25 -2.86 -3.24 -23.78
CA SER A 25 -1.72 -3.49 -22.91
C SER A 25 -0.42 -3.41 -23.71
N GLU A 26 0.58 -2.76 -23.13
CA GLU A 26 1.94 -2.69 -23.66
C GLU A 26 2.90 -3.19 -22.57
N THR A 27 3.81 -4.11 -22.92
CA THR A 27 4.80 -4.68 -22.00
C THR A 27 6.21 -4.44 -22.49
N GLU A 28 7.10 -4.09 -21.57
CA GLU A 28 8.51 -3.84 -21.80
C GLU A 28 9.38 -4.64 -20.84
N SER A 29 10.58 -5.01 -21.29
CA SER A 29 11.63 -5.60 -20.45
C SER A 29 12.82 -4.66 -20.31
N TYR A 30 13.47 -4.69 -19.16
CA TYR A 30 14.59 -3.84 -18.77
C TYR A 30 15.85 -4.68 -18.53
N THR A 31 17.01 -4.04 -18.64
CA THR A 31 18.31 -4.74 -18.49
C THR A 31 18.73 -4.94 -17.04
N ASP A 32 18.22 -4.12 -16.13
CA ASP A 32 18.56 -4.11 -14.71
C ASP A 32 17.45 -3.44 -13.89
N ARG A 33 17.49 -3.67 -12.56
CA ARG A 33 16.48 -3.17 -11.63
C ARG A 33 16.49 -1.66 -11.50
N ASP A 34 17.65 -1.01 -11.49
CA ASP A 34 17.75 0.44 -11.30
C ASP A 34 17.14 1.22 -12.46
N LYS A 35 17.30 0.73 -13.70
CA LYS A 35 16.60 1.31 -14.85
C LYS A 35 15.10 1.15 -14.76
N LEU A 36 14.61 -0.03 -14.33
CA LEU A 36 13.19 -0.29 -14.12
C LEU A 36 12.62 0.60 -13.00
N ALA A 37 13.33 0.70 -11.87
CA ALA A 37 12.94 1.56 -10.76
C ALA A 37 12.91 3.03 -11.20
N GLY A 38 13.94 3.48 -11.91
CA GLY A 38 14.07 4.85 -12.40
C GLY A 38 12.96 5.27 -13.35
N ILE A 39 12.57 4.42 -14.29
CA ILE A 39 11.47 4.76 -15.22
C ILE A 39 10.10 4.75 -14.54
N VAL A 40 9.83 3.78 -13.65
CA VAL A 40 8.53 3.68 -12.97
C VAL A 40 8.36 4.86 -12.00
N ALA A 41 9.43 5.22 -11.29
CA ALA A 41 9.48 6.41 -10.45
C ALA A 41 9.28 7.69 -11.29
N ALA A 42 9.99 7.84 -12.41
CA ALA A 42 9.82 8.99 -13.30
C ALA A 42 8.38 9.14 -13.83
N VAL A 43 7.76 8.05 -14.27
CA VAL A 43 6.35 8.05 -14.69
C VAL A 43 5.42 8.43 -13.54
N THR A 44 5.70 7.95 -12.32
CA THR A 44 4.95 8.32 -11.12
C THR A 44 5.05 9.83 -10.86
N GLY A 45 6.24 10.42 -10.98
CA GLY A 45 6.46 11.86 -10.84
C GLY A 45 5.80 12.71 -11.92
N CYS A 46 5.51 12.15 -13.11
CA CYS A 46 4.76 12.84 -14.17
C CYS A 46 3.24 12.77 -14.01
N ALA A 47 2.73 12.08 -12.98
CA ALA A 47 1.29 11.99 -12.76
C ALA A 47 0.68 13.36 -12.48
N ALA A 48 -0.36 13.70 -13.25
CA ALA A 48 -1.13 14.94 -13.10
C ALA A 48 -2.54 14.67 -12.54
N CYS A 49 -2.93 13.40 -12.41
CA CYS A 49 -4.19 13.02 -11.81
C CYS A 49 -4.15 13.25 -10.29
N GLN A 50 -5.34 13.48 -9.73
CA GLN A 50 -5.50 13.73 -8.29
C GLN A 50 -5.49 12.46 -7.44
N GLU A 51 -5.39 11.29 -8.07
CA GLU A 51 -5.55 9.99 -7.43
C GLU A 51 -4.54 8.98 -7.97
N ILE A 52 -3.64 8.55 -7.10
CA ILE A 52 -2.62 7.53 -7.38
C ILE A 52 -2.66 6.52 -6.24
N THR A 53 -2.72 5.23 -6.56
CA THR A 53 -2.58 4.16 -5.57
C THR A 53 -1.46 3.22 -5.99
N VAL A 54 -0.55 2.93 -5.06
CA VAL A 54 0.54 1.98 -5.24
C VAL A 54 0.35 0.84 -4.24
N THR A 55 0.48 -0.40 -4.71
CA THR A 55 0.50 -1.58 -3.83
C THR A 55 1.55 -2.57 -4.30
N SER A 56 2.12 -3.34 -3.37
CA SER A 56 3.06 -4.43 -3.68
C SER A 56 2.53 -5.80 -3.26
N ASP A 57 2.85 -6.81 -4.07
CA ASP A 57 2.75 -8.19 -3.60
C ASP A 57 4.00 -8.64 -2.82
N VAL A 58 3.98 -9.89 -2.37
CA VAL A 58 5.08 -10.52 -1.61
C VAL A 58 6.34 -10.75 -2.44
N ASN A 59 6.24 -10.70 -3.78
CA ASN A 59 7.36 -10.87 -4.69
C ASN A 59 8.01 -9.52 -5.04
N GLY A 60 7.52 -8.42 -4.44
CA GLY A 60 7.97 -7.06 -4.73
C GLY A 60 7.40 -6.50 -6.03
N ARG A 61 6.46 -7.20 -6.70
CA ARG A 61 5.78 -6.64 -7.88
C ARG A 61 4.92 -5.46 -7.43
N LEU A 62 5.08 -4.32 -8.09
CA LEU A 62 4.31 -3.11 -7.84
C LEU A 62 3.15 -2.96 -8.83
N TYR A 63 2.04 -2.49 -8.31
CA TYR A 63 0.84 -2.13 -9.05
C TYR A 63 0.53 -0.67 -8.78
N LEU A 64 0.59 0.16 -9.81
CA LEU A 64 0.36 1.60 -9.74
C LEU A 64 -0.91 1.92 -10.53
N GLY A 65 -1.97 2.29 -9.82
CA GLY A 65 -3.23 2.71 -10.40
C GLY A 65 -3.34 4.23 -10.45
N PHE A 66 -3.62 4.78 -11.63
CA PHE A 66 -3.79 6.21 -11.89
C PHE A 66 -5.23 6.53 -12.28
N GLY A 67 -5.83 7.51 -11.59
CA GLY A 67 -7.21 7.94 -11.85
C GLY A 67 -8.25 6.85 -11.62
N ARG A 68 -9.49 7.07 -12.06
CA ARG A 68 -10.60 6.10 -11.94
C ARG A 68 -11.24 5.85 -13.30
N SER A 69 -11.55 4.61 -13.59
CA SER A 69 -12.51 4.23 -14.62
C SER A 69 -13.94 4.38 -14.09
N GLU A 70 -14.90 4.69 -14.96
CA GLU A 70 -16.32 4.72 -14.59
C GLU A 70 -16.88 3.31 -14.40
N LYS A 71 -16.29 2.31 -15.07
CA LYS A 71 -16.65 0.89 -14.91
C LYS A 71 -15.68 0.21 -13.98
N THR A 72 -16.22 -0.50 -13.00
CA THR A 72 -15.46 -1.42 -12.16
C THR A 72 -15.25 -2.74 -12.90
N ASP A 73 -13.98 -3.07 -13.17
CA ASP A 73 -13.51 -4.40 -13.52
C ASP A 73 -13.19 -5.17 -12.21
N PRO A 74 -13.93 -6.26 -11.90
CA PRO A 74 -13.66 -7.09 -10.73
C PRO A 74 -12.23 -7.68 -10.70
N GLY A 75 -11.60 -7.85 -11.87
CA GLY A 75 -10.22 -8.35 -11.98
C GLY A 75 -9.14 -7.32 -11.64
N THR A 76 -9.50 -6.03 -11.63
CA THR A 76 -8.56 -4.92 -11.48
C THR A 76 -9.10 -3.91 -10.47
N CYS A 77 -9.29 -4.38 -9.23
CA CYS A 77 -9.93 -3.59 -8.18
C CYS A 77 -8.90 -3.11 -7.14
N PHE A 78 -8.80 -1.79 -6.97
CA PHE A 78 -7.97 -1.14 -5.97
C PHE A 78 -8.84 -0.65 -4.81
N PHE A 79 -8.33 -0.82 -3.59
CA PHE A 79 -8.96 -0.27 -2.40
C PHE A 79 -8.40 1.12 -2.10
N ARG A 80 -9.31 2.09 -1.98
CA ARG A 80 -8.97 3.43 -1.49
C ARG A 80 -9.20 3.52 0.01
N SER A 81 -8.22 4.07 0.72
CA SER A 81 -8.44 4.63 2.05
C SER A 81 -9.06 6.03 1.89
N ALA A 82 -10.33 6.21 2.27
CA ALA A 82 -10.88 7.54 2.41
C ALA A 82 -10.23 8.21 3.64
N PHE A 83 -9.65 9.41 3.47
CA PHE A 83 -9.10 10.20 4.58
C PHE A 83 -10.19 10.64 5.60
N LYS A 84 -11.46 10.32 5.33
CA LYS A 84 -12.59 10.46 6.26
C LYS A 84 -13.05 9.08 6.72
N VAL A 85 -12.95 8.84 8.02
CA VAL A 85 -13.68 7.79 8.74
C VAL A 85 -15.12 8.27 8.91
N PRO A 86 -16.18 7.44 8.72
CA PRO A 86 -16.22 5.98 8.80
C PRO A 86 -15.83 5.28 7.50
N VAL A 87 -15.34 4.05 7.64
CA VAL A 87 -14.80 3.17 6.59
C VAL A 87 -15.80 2.99 5.43
N SER A 88 -15.85 3.94 4.50
CA SER A 88 -16.35 3.71 3.15
C SER A 88 -15.18 3.11 2.37
N VAL A 89 -15.20 1.78 2.25
CA VAL A 89 -14.30 1.07 1.34
C VAL A 89 -14.77 1.37 -0.07
N ASP A 90 -14.19 2.40 -0.69
CA ASP A 90 -14.41 2.68 -2.11
C ASP A 90 -13.40 1.83 -2.88
N SER A 91 -13.89 0.75 -3.48
CA SER A 91 -13.13 -0.01 -4.45
C SER A 91 -13.32 0.60 -5.84
N TYR A 92 -12.27 0.64 -6.65
CA TYR A 92 -12.34 1.22 -7.99
C TYR A 92 -11.38 0.52 -8.95
N THR A 93 -11.67 0.63 -10.24
CA THR A 93 -10.72 0.23 -11.29
C THR A 93 -9.97 1.47 -11.75
N PRO A 94 -8.62 1.45 -11.77
CA PRO A 94 -7.86 2.61 -12.21
C PRO A 94 -8.12 2.88 -13.69
N ALA A 95 -7.98 4.14 -14.12
CA ALA A 95 -8.07 4.45 -15.55
C ALA A 95 -6.86 3.88 -16.30
N ILE A 96 -5.68 3.96 -15.68
CA ILE A 96 -4.44 3.38 -16.17
C ILE A 96 -3.81 2.56 -15.04
N LEU A 97 -3.45 1.32 -15.33
CA LEU A 97 -2.70 0.44 -14.44
C LEU A 97 -1.28 0.26 -14.99
N ILE A 98 -0.27 0.49 -14.16
CA ILE A 98 1.11 0.10 -14.43
C ILE A 98 1.50 -1.02 -13.48
N VAL A 99 1.99 -2.13 -14.02
CA VAL A 99 2.50 -3.27 -13.28
C VAL A 99 4.00 -3.39 -13.50
N ALA A 100 4.79 -3.19 -12.45
CA ALA A 100 6.25 -3.31 -12.48
C ALA A 100 6.69 -4.57 -11.74
N ASP A 101 7.40 -5.45 -12.44
CA ASP A 101 7.91 -6.72 -11.92
C ASP A 101 9.45 -6.66 -11.83
N PRO A 102 10.02 -6.45 -10.63
CA PRO A 102 11.46 -6.36 -10.46
C PRO A 102 12.19 -7.71 -10.55
N GLN A 103 11.47 -8.83 -10.53
CA GLN A 103 12.05 -10.16 -10.71
C GLN A 103 12.23 -10.49 -12.19
N ASN A 104 11.22 -10.20 -13.00
CA ASN A 104 11.25 -10.41 -14.44
C ASN A 104 11.81 -9.21 -15.22
N LEU A 105 12.10 -8.12 -14.52
CA LEU A 105 12.53 -6.84 -15.10
C LEU A 105 11.54 -6.33 -16.13
N THR A 106 10.24 -6.43 -15.87
CA THR A 106 9.20 -6.00 -16.82
C THR A 106 8.31 -4.89 -16.29
N VAL A 107 7.82 -4.05 -17.20
CA VAL A 107 6.75 -3.08 -16.92
C VAL A 107 5.63 -3.30 -17.93
N THR A 108 4.40 -3.43 -17.44
CA THR A 108 3.19 -3.50 -18.26
C THR A 108 2.32 -2.30 -17.96
N ALA A 109 1.82 -1.61 -19.00
CA ALA A 109 0.83 -0.55 -18.87
C ALA A 109 -0.49 -1.00 -19.51
N GLU A 110 -1.59 -0.81 -18.80
CA GLU A 110 -2.95 -1.19 -19.22
C GLU A 110 -3.90 0.01 -19.12
N CYS A 111 -4.76 0.18 -20.12
CA CYS A 111 -5.79 1.21 -20.13
C CYS A 111 -7.17 0.58 -19.91
N HIS A 112 -7.87 1.05 -18.87
CA HIS A 112 -9.18 0.54 -18.43
C HIS A 112 -10.30 1.60 -18.48
N ALA A 113 -10.00 2.83 -18.90
CA ALA A 113 -11.02 3.86 -19.15
C ALA A 113 -11.76 3.60 -20.49
N GLY A 114 -13.10 3.62 -20.50
CA GLY A 114 -13.90 3.11 -21.63
C GLY A 114 -14.88 4.09 -22.30
N THR A 115 -14.63 4.44 -23.57
CA THR A 115 -15.59 4.92 -24.60
C THR A 115 -16.09 6.38 -24.58
N ALA A 116 -16.48 6.87 -25.77
CA ALA A 116 -16.90 8.24 -26.13
C ALA A 116 -18.04 8.88 -25.30
N ASN A 117 -18.70 8.09 -24.45
CA ASN A 117 -19.82 8.54 -23.60
C ASN A 117 -19.52 8.45 -22.09
N ASP A 118 -18.41 7.82 -21.69
CA ASP A 118 -17.86 7.93 -20.33
C ASP A 118 -16.98 9.17 -20.32
N LYS A 119 -17.44 10.24 -19.66
CA LYS A 119 -16.59 11.41 -19.42
C LYS A 119 -16.00 11.23 -18.02
N PRO A 120 -14.77 10.69 -17.88
CA PRO A 120 -14.07 10.86 -16.62
C PRO A 120 -14.11 12.35 -16.29
N ARG A 121 -14.39 12.70 -15.03
CA ARG A 121 -14.44 14.11 -14.61
C ARG A 121 -13.11 14.80 -14.97
N ASN A 122 -13.02 15.44 -16.13
CA ASN A 122 -11.94 16.33 -16.59
C ASN A 122 -10.56 16.07 -15.96
N GLN A 123 -9.97 14.88 -16.15
CA GLN A 123 -8.64 14.59 -15.59
C GLN A 123 -7.63 14.28 -16.68
N VAL A 124 -6.63 15.15 -16.78
CA VAL A 124 -5.34 14.85 -17.40
C VAL A 124 -4.65 13.81 -16.52
N MET A 125 -4.29 12.65 -17.08
CA MET A 125 -3.66 11.57 -16.29
C MET A 125 -2.21 11.89 -15.98
N PHE A 126 -1.50 12.43 -16.97
CA PHE A 126 -0.08 12.73 -16.91
C PHE A 126 0.19 14.09 -17.53
N ASP A 127 1.14 14.83 -16.97
CA ASP A 127 1.66 16.02 -17.63
C ASP A 127 2.41 15.56 -18.89
N LYS A 128 1.81 15.82 -20.06
CA LYS A 128 2.38 15.43 -21.34
C LYS A 128 3.75 16.06 -21.58
N LYS A 129 3.96 17.32 -21.20
CA LYS A 129 5.25 17.98 -21.36
C LYS A 129 6.30 17.33 -20.47
N ALA A 130 5.94 16.96 -19.24
CA ALA A 130 6.83 16.23 -18.35
C ALA A 130 7.18 14.83 -18.89
N LEU A 131 6.18 14.08 -19.37
CA LEU A 131 6.38 12.77 -20.01
C LEU A 131 7.30 12.85 -21.24
N ASP A 132 7.01 13.79 -22.14
CA ASP A 132 7.78 14.00 -23.37
C ASP A 132 9.22 14.49 -23.08
N ALA A 133 9.42 15.15 -21.92
CA ALA A 133 10.73 15.65 -21.47
C ALA A 133 11.59 14.60 -20.75
N LEU A 134 11.03 13.43 -20.39
CA LEU A 134 11.83 12.37 -19.77
C LEU A 134 12.99 11.97 -20.75
N PRO A 135 14.21 11.71 -20.27
CA PRO A 135 15.37 11.45 -21.13
C PRO A 135 15.36 10.07 -21.81
N ALA A 136 15.73 10.02 -23.09
CA ALA A 136 15.84 8.78 -23.86
C ALA A 136 16.89 7.82 -23.28
N GLY A 137 16.54 6.52 -23.18
CA GLY A 137 17.49 5.44 -22.92
C GLY A 137 17.78 5.11 -21.45
N GLY A 138 16.97 5.58 -20.50
CA GLY A 138 17.14 5.22 -19.07
C GLY A 138 18.45 5.71 -18.46
N GLN A 139 19.19 6.58 -19.15
CA GLN A 139 20.31 7.29 -18.55
C GLN A 139 19.74 8.27 -17.52
N ASN A 140 20.02 7.98 -16.26
CA ASN A 140 20.04 8.93 -15.16
C ASN A 140 18.81 9.83 -15.03
N CYS A 141 17.60 9.29 -15.23
CA CYS A 141 16.38 10.02 -14.85
C CYS A 141 16.42 10.38 -13.36
N LEU A 142 17.15 9.63 -12.53
CA LEU A 142 17.29 9.89 -11.09
C LEU A 142 18.73 10.08 -10.60
N THR A 143 19.78 9.62 -11.30
CA THR A 143 21.15 9.94 -10.83
C THR A 143 21.54 11.40 -11.08
N GLN A 144 20.71 12.17 -11.80
CA GLN A 144 20.83 13.63 -11.93
C GLN A 144 19.76 14.39 -11.15
N HIS A 145 18.80 13.71 -10.51
CA HIS A 145 17.93 14.38 -9.54
C HIS A 145 18.60 14.32 -8.16
N PRO A 146 18.87 15.50 -7.55
CA PRO A 146 19.58 15.61 -6.28
C PRO A 146 18.71 14.96 -5.21
N GLU A 147 19.32 14.15 -4.35
CA GLU A 147 18.75 13.75 -3.06
C GLU A 147 17.22 13.59 -3.09
N HIS A 148 16.69 12.52 -3.70
CA HIS A 148 15.28 12.15 -3.47
C HIS A 148 14.98 12.38 -2.01
N VAL A 149 13.94 13.17 -1.76
CA VAL A 149 13.54 13.64 -0.44
C VAL A 149 13.67 12.50 0.58
N ARG A 150 14.81 12.44 1.26
CA ARG A 150 15.06 11.40 2.23
C ARG A 150 14.25 11.82 3.44
N LEU A 151 13.20 11.05 3.73
CA LEU A 151 12.37 11.26 4.91
C LEU A 151 13.24 11.41 6.16
N ASP A 152 14.36 10.69 6.24
CA ASP A 152 15.36 10.82 7.32
C ASP A 152 15.88 12.25 7.51
N GLY A 153 16.14 12.99 6.43
CA GLY A 153 16.63 14.37 6.49
C GLY A 153 15.55 15.33 6.99
N ILE A 154 14.30 15.08 6.60
CA ILE A 154 13.14 15.89 6.97
C ILE A 154 12.71 15.65 8.41
N LEU A 155 12.63 14.38 8.80
CA LEU A 155 12.16 13.99 10.12
C LEU A 155 13.16 14.39 11.22
N LYS A 156 14.45 14.53 10.90
CA LYS A 156 15.48 14.98 11.85
C LYS A 156 15.20 16.35 12.47
N ASN A 157 14.55 17.24 11.73
CA ASN A 157 14.26 18.61 12.18
C ASN A 157 12.78 18.84 12.51
N ALA A 158 11.94 17.81 12.39
CA ALA A 158 10.51 17.92 12.64
C ALA A 158 10.23 17.99 14.15
N ASP A 159 9.28 18.83 14.54
CA ASP A 159 8.74 18.79 15.90
C ASP A 159 7.84 17.56 16.06
N ILE A 160 8.02 16.81 17.15
CA ILE A 160 7.34 15.53 17.38
C ILE A 160 6.39 15.66 18.56
N ARG A 161 5.11 15.40 18.31
CA ARG A 161 4.08 15.36 19.34
C ARG A 161 3.41 13.99 19.40
N LEU A 162 3.25 13.43 20.62
CA LEU A 162 2.56 12.17 20.83
C LEU A 162 1.09 12.39 21.21
N ILE A 163 0.17 11.66 20.58
CA ILE A 163 -1.27 11.78 20.82
C ILE A 163 -1.88 10.38 21.05
N PRO A 164 -2.36 10.06 22.26
CA PRO A 164 -2.24 10.87 23.47
C PRO A 164 -0.79 10.96 23.97
N GLU A 165 -0.53 11.95 24.83
CA GLU A 165 0.75 12.09 25.55
C GLU A 165 1.04 10.86 26.42
N HIS A 166 2.31 10.67 26.78
CA HIS A 166 2.80 9.47 27.45
C HIS A 166 1.98 9.07 28.69
N ASP A 167 1.74 9.99 29.62
CA ASP A 167 1.09 9.67 30.89
C ASP A 167 -0.38 9.26 30.69
N VAL A 168 -1.06 9.92 29.75
CA VAL A 168 -2.43 9.57 29.36
C VAL A 168 -2.47 8.19 28.68
N PHE A 169 -1.45 7.87 27.88
CA PHE A 169 -1.32 6.54 27.27
C PHE A 169 -1.10 5.45 28.34
N ILE A 170 -0.23 5.68 29.32
CA ILE A 170 0.04 4.72 30.42
C ILE A 170 -1.16 4.52 31.33
N ASP A 171 -1.88 5.59 31.68
CA ASP A 171 -3.15 5.50 32.42
C ASP A 171 -4.17 4.66 31.63
N ARG A 172 -4.31 4.88 30.31
CA ARG A 172 -5.16 4.06 29.45
C ARG A 172 -4.76 2.58 29.48
N VAL A 173 -3.48 2.26 29.34
CA VAL A 173 -2.98 0.88 29.41
C VAL A 173 -3.31 0.24 30.76
N SER A 174 -3.15 0.99 31.86
CA SER A 174 -3.45 0.52 33.21
C SER A 174 -4.93 0.20 33.39
N ARG A 175 -5.83 1.05 32.87
CA ARG A 175 -7.28 0.80 32.87
C ARG A 175 -7.67 -0.43 32.06
N ILE A 176 -7.08 -0.61 30.89
CA ILE A 176 -7.30 -1.80 30.05
C ILE A 176 -6.86 -3.07 30.79
N ARG A 177 -5.68 -3.06 31.43
CA ARG A 177 -5.21 -4.19 32.25
C ARG A 177 -6.16 -4.47 33.42
N GLY A 178 -6.64 -3.43 34.10
CA GLY A 178 -7.65 -3.54 35.15
C GLY A 178 -8.96 -4.16 34.64
N ALA A 179 -9.42 -3.78 33.46
CA ALA A 179 -10.62 -4.35 32.83
C ALA A 179 -10.44 -5.82 32.44
N ILE A 180 -9.30 -6.20 31.87
CA ILE A 180 -8.98 -7.62 31.57
C ILE A 180 -9.00 -8.45 32.86
N ASN A 181 -8.37 -7.95 33.93
CA ASN A 181 -8.29 -8.68 35.19
C ASN A 181 -9.65 -8.81 35.90
N THR A 182 -10.53 -7.81 35.78
CA THR A 182 -11.83 -7.79 36.48
C THR A 182 -12.94 -8.48 35.70
N THR A 183 -12.90 -8.48 34.36
CA THR A 183 -13.95 -9.08 33.51
C THR A 183 -13.76 -10.59 33.29
N GLY A 184 -12.68 -11.18 33.82
CA GLY A 184 -12.39 -12.61 33.72
C GLY A 184 -12.25 -13.05 32.25
N SER A 185 -13.15 -13.94 31.79
CA SER A 185 -13.07 -14.54 30.45
C SER A 185 -13.63 -13.65 29.31
N ARG A 186 -14.30 -12.53 29.63
CA ARG A 186 -14.98 -11.69 28.62
C ARG A 186 -14.03 -10.87 27.75
N LEU A 187 -13.02 -10.22 28.36
CA LEU A 187 -12.00 -9.46 27.63
C LEU A 187 -10.64 -10.10 27.83
N LYS A 188 -10.16 -10.83 26.82
CA LYS A 188 -8.87 -11.56 26.89
C LYS A 188 -7.68 -10.74 26.38
N LYS A 189 -7.93 -9.84 25.43
CA LYS A 189 -6.91 -9.03 24.76
C LYS A 189 -7.53 -7.71 24.34
N ALA A 190 -6.74 -6.65 24.41
CA ALA A 190 -7.05 -5.36 23.83
C ALA A 190 -5.77 -4.77 23.25
N VAL A 191 -5.89 -4.10 22.11
CA VAL A 191 -4.81 -3.32 21.50
C VAL A 191 -5.16 -1.86 21.70
N THR A 192 -4.16 -1.06 22.09
CA THR A 192 -4.29 0.39 22.12
C THR A 192 -3.10 1.01 21.42
N ALA A 193 -3.34 2.13 20.75
CA ALA A 193 -2.35 2.82 19.95
C ALA A 193 -2.25 4.29 20.37
N ARG A 194 -1.13 4.91 19.99
CA ARG A 194 -0.90 6.35 20.03
C ARG A 194 -0.30 6.78 18.69
N LYS A 195 -0.53 8.03 18.32
CA LYS A 195 -0.04 8.66 17.10
C LYS A 195 1.18 9.51 17.42
N ALA A 196 2.23 9.43 16.61
CA ALA A 196 3.27 10.46 16.56
C ALA A 196 2.93 11.43 15.42
N VAL A 197 2.88 12.74 15.71
CA VAL A 197 2.65 13.80 14.73
C VAL A 197 3.96 14.54 14.56
N PHE A 198 4.46 14.52 13.33
CA PHE A 198 5.65 15.25 12.92
C PHE A 198 5.20 16.53 12.23
N THR A 199 5.55 17.69 12.78
CA THR A 199 5.32 18.99 12.15
C THR A 199 6.58 19.38 11.40
N LEU A 200 6.46 19.47 10.07
CA LEU A 200 7.55 19.91 9.21
C LEU A 200 7.59 21.44 9.16
N ASN A 201 8.78 22.00 8.94
CA ASN A 201 8.97 23.45 8.80
C ASN A 201 8.22 23.98 7.57
N GLU A 202 7.72 25.23 7.62
CA GLU A 202 6.87 25.83 6.60
C GLU A 202 7.48 25.77 5.18
N GLU A 203 8.80 26.01 5.06
CA GLU A 203 9.55 25.93 3.80
C GLU A 203 9.46 24.56 3.10
N THR A 204 9.27 23.47 3.85
CA THR A 204 9.12 22.11 3.29
C THR A 204 7.69 21.82 2.82
N THR A 205 6.70 22.47 3.44
CA THR A 205 5.27 22.18 3.23
C THR A 205 4.59 23.06 2.18
N GLU A 206 5.22 24.18 1.78
CA GLU A 206 4.74 25.04 0.69
C GLU A 206 5.04 24.47 -0.70
N ASN A 207 5.89 23.44 -0.79
CA ASN A 207 6.17 22.79 -2.05
C ASN A 207 5.07 21.77 -2.41
N GLU A 208 4.17 22.12 -3.32
CA GLU A 208 3.13 21.21 -3.83
C GLU A 208 3.73 19.92 -4.45
N SER A 209 4.99 19.94 -4.90
CA SER A 209 5.67 18.75 -5.42
C SER A 209 6.14 17.78 -4.33
N PHE A 210 6.17 18.19 -3.05
CA PHE A 210 6.71 17.41 -1.94
C PHE A 210 6.12 15.99 -1.83
N LEU A 211 4.78 15.89 -1.88
CA LEU A 211 4.08 14.62 -1.76
C LEU A 211 4.33 13.71 -2.97
N SER A 212 4.39 14.30 -4.17
CA SER A 212 4.68 13.58 -5.42
C SER A 212 6.13 13.09 -5.46
N GLU A 213 7.09 13.92 -5.05
CA GLU A 213 8.51 13.57 -4.92
C GLU A 213 8.73 12.48 -3.87
N THR A 214 8.04 12.57 -2.73
CA THR A 214 8.07 11.55 -1.68
C THR A 214 7.55 10.21 -2.21
N LEU A 215 6.39 10.20 -2.87
CA LEU A 215 5.84 8.99 -3.48
C LEU A 215 6.79 8.41 -4.54
N THR A 216 7.36 9.27 -5.37
CA THR A 216 8.33 8.89 -6.40
C THR A 216 9.57 8.21 -5.80
N GLY A 217 10.13 8.77 -4.72
CA GLY A 217 11.25 8.16 -4.01
C GLY A 217 10.90 6.81 -3.40
N LEU A 218 9.73 6.69 -2.75
CA LEU A 218 9.27 5.42 -2.16
C LEU A 218 9.07 4.32 -3.22
N VAL A 219 8.56 4.67 -4.40
CA VAL A 219 8.41 3.73 -5.53
C VAL A 219 9.78 3.27 -6.04
N TYR A 220 10.73 4.20 -6.15
CA TYR A 220 12.09 3.86 -6.56
C TYR A 220 12.73 2.89 -5.57
N ASP A 221 12.77 3.25 -4.29
CA ASP A 221 13.39 2.46 -3.23
C ASP A 221 12.78 1.04 -3.19
N ARG A 222 11.45 0.93 -3.32
CA ARG A 222 10.76 -0.35 -3.28
C ARG A 222 11.09 -1.26 -4.46
N LEU A 223 11.38 -0.71 -5.64
CA LEU A 223 11.73 -1.48 -6.85
C LEU A 223 13.23 -1.83 -6.90
N SER A 224 14.09 -0.94 -6.39
CA SER A 224 15.53 -1.20 -6.28
C SER A 224 15.84 -2.21 -5.17
N GLU A 225 15.06 -2.22 -4.08
CA GLU A 225 15.18 -3.14 -2.95
C GLU A 225 13.88 -3.97 -2.75
N PRO A 226 13.58 -4.91 -3.67
CA PRO A 226 12.31 -5.66 -3.64
C PRO A 226 12.24 -6.68 -2.51
N ASP A 227 13.38 -7.06 -1.94
CA ASP A 227 13.49 -8.04 -0.85
C ASP A 227 13.08 -7.38 0.48
N SER A 228 11.78 -7.26 0.70
CA SER A 228 11.18 -6.81 1.96
C SER A 228 10.11 -7.80 2.39
N GLU A 229 10.13 -8.17 3.68
CA GLU A 229 9.04 -8.94 4.31
C GLU A 229 7.75 -8.12 4.50
N CYS A 230 7.72 -6.87 4.01
CA CYS A 230 6.56 -5.98 4.08
C CYS A 230 5.86 -5.81 2.73
N HIS A 231 4.54 -5.72 2.81
CA HIS A 231 3.71 -5.15 1.75
C HIS A 231 3.83 -3.62 1.77
N PHE A 232 4.09 -3.03 0.61
CA PHE A 232 4.06 -1.59 0.43
C PHE A 232 2.70 -1.15 -0.07
N TYR A 233 2.12 -0.13 0.57
CA TYR A 233 0.93 0.54 0.09
C TYR A 233 1.13 2.05 0.21
N ALA A 234 0.83 2.77 -0.86
CA ALA A 234 0.75 4.22 -0.83
C ALA A 234 -0.50 4.69 -1.56
N SER A 235 -1.16 5.72 -1.04
CA SER A 235 -2.30 6.34 -1.71
C SER A 235 -2.19 7.85 -1.60
N TYR A 236 -2.11 8.50 -2.75
CA TYR A 236 -2.16 9.93 -2.91
C TYR A 236 -3.58 10.31 -3.35
N GLY A 237 -4.18 11.25 -2.64
CA GLY A 237 -5.51 11.74 -2.97
C GLY A 237 -5.66 13.22 -2.68
N SER A 238 -6.16 13.97 -3.68
CA SER A 238 -6.78 15.26 -3.41
C SER A 238 -8.24 15.03 -2.98
N PRO A 239 -8.70 15.60 -1.87
CA PRO A 239 -10.08 15.47 -1.43
C PRO A 239 -11.02 16.13 -2.44
N SER A 240 -12.13 15.44 -2.74
CA SER A 240 -13.09 15.91 -3.73
C SER A 240 -13.78 17.20 -3.27
N ALA A 241 -13.93 18.16 -4.17
CA ALA A 241 -14.73 19.38 -3.97
C ALA A 241 -16.20 19.11 -3.60
N ALA A 242 -16.68 17.86 -3.69
CA ALA A 242 -18.03 17.44 -3.32
C ALA A 242 -18.35 17.63 -1.81
N ASP A 243 -17.34 17.77 -0.96
CA ASP A 243 -17.50 17.79 0.49
C ASP A 243 -17.49 19.19 1.14
N GLY A 244 -17.60 20.26 0.34
CA GLY A 244 -17.87 21.62 0.84
C GLY A 244 -16.79 22.24 1.74
N GLY A 245 -15.62 21.61 1.85
CA GLY A 245 -14.47 22.11 2.60
C GLY A 245 -13.18 21.99 1.79
N ALA A 246 -12.34 23.01 1.83
CA ALA A 246 -10.99 22.99 1.29
C ALA A 246 -10.11 22.05 2.12
N GLN A 247 -10.24 20.74 1.92
CA GLN A 247 -9.26 19.80 2.44
C GLN A 247 -8.03 19.81 1.52
N LYS A 248 -6.84 19.71 2.10
CA LYS A 248 -5.56 19.65 1.35
C LYS A 248 -5.30 18.22 0.88
N ALA A 249 -4.55 18.06 -0.21
CA ALA A 249 -4.08 16.76 -0.67
C ALA A 249 -3.29 16.03 0.42
N GLY A 250 -3.37 14.70 0.43
CA GLY A 250 -2.69 13.86 1.41
C GLY A 250 -2.08 12.62 0.78
N LEU A 251 -0.99 12.16 1.38
CA LEU A 251 -0.33 10.89 1.07
C LEU A 251 -0.44 9.96 2.28
N PHE A 252 -1.05 8.80 2.08
CA PHE A 252 -0.96 7.69 3.03
C PHE A 252 0.14 6.73 2.55
N VAL A 253 0.99 6.29 3.48
CA VAL A 253 2.09 5.34 3.20
C VAL A 253 2.07 4.27 4.28
N SER A 254 2.25 3.01 3.88
CA SER A 254 2.35 1.87 4.78
C SER A 254 3.34 0.84 4.25
N PHE A 255 4.16 0.32 5.16
CA PHE A 255 4.98 -0.86 4.97
C PHE A 255 4.52 -1.89 6.00
N THR A 256 3.45 -2.63 5.69
CA THR A 256 2.86 -3.58 6.63
C THR A 256 3.50 -4.96 6.48
N PRO A 257 4.04 -5.56 7.55
CA PRO A 257 4.49 -6.93 7.53
C PRO A 257 3.31 -7.92 7.57
N GLU A 258 2.09 -7.48 7.81
CA GLU A 258 0.93 -8.36 8.02
C GLU A 258 -0.02 -8.33 6.83
N LYS A 259 -0.39 -9.53 6.35
CA LYS A 259 -1.39 -9.74 5.32
C LYS A 259 -2.73 -10.10 5.98
N LEU A 260 -3.72 -9.22 5.82
CA LEU A 260 -5.08 -9.48 6.30
C LEU A 260 -5.67 -10.74 5.65
N PHE A 261 -5.71 -10.78 4.31
CA PHE A 261 -5.98 -11.99 3.54
C PHE A 261 -5.47 -11.88 2.09
N SER A 262 -5.39 -13.02 1.41
CA SER A 262 -5.23 -13.12 -0.04
C SER A 262 -6.08 -14.28 -0.55
N ILE A 263 -6.84 -14.03 -1.62
CA ILE A 263 -7.60 -15.05 -2.33
C ILE A 263 -6.85 -15.34 -3.64
N LYS A 264 -6.43 -16.60 -3.83
CA LYS A 264 -5.83 -17.06 -5.08
C LYS A 264 -6.50 -18.37 -5.49
N SER A 265 -7.16 -18.35 -6.64
CA SER A 265 -7.96 -19.48 -7.12
C SER A 265 -8.98 -19.91 -6.06
N ARG A 266 -8.84 -21.12 -5.49
CA ARG A 266 -9.72 -21.65 -4.44
C ARG A 266 -9.17 -21.49 -3.01
N SER A 267 -8.00 -20.87 -2.86
CA SER A 267 -7.32 -20.74 -1.57
C SER A 267 -7.49 -19.34 -1.00
N VAL A 268 -7.76 -19.27 0.30
CA VAL A 268 -7.68 -18.07 1.13
C VAL A 268 -6.49 -18.24 2.06
N SER A 269 -5.61 -17.24 2.13
CA SER A 269 -4.49 -17.21 3.07
C SER A 269 -4.52 -15.94 3.91
N CYS A 270 -4.29 -16.04 5.20
CA CYS A 270 -4.24 -14.93 6.16
C CYS A 270 -3.00 -15.10 7.05
N ASP A 271 -2.54 -13.99 7.63
CA ASP A 271 -1.47 -14.02 8.62
C ASP A 271 -2.06 -13.72 10.01
N ALA A 272 -1.58 -14.41 11.04
CA ALA A 272 -1.77 -14.04 12.43
C ALA A 272 -0.42 -13.54 12.98
N LEU A 273 -0.22 -12.22 12.96
CA LEU A 273 1.02 -11.58 13.39
C LEU A 273 0.84 -10.94 14.77
N ALA A 274 1.28 -11.62 15.82
CA ALA A 274 1.09 -11.15 17.18
C ALA A 274 2.13 -11.72 18.13
N GLY A 275 2.54 -10.91 19.11
CA GLY A 275 3.70 -11.19 19.95
C GLY A 275 4.97 -10.65 19.29
N SER A 276 5.74 -9.84 20.02
CA SER A 276 6.85 -9.08 19.44
C SER A 276 7.92 -8.76 20.46
N VAL A 277 9.17 -8.72 19.99
CA VAL A 277 10.35 -8.26 20.74
C VAL A 277 11.22 -7.41 19.83
N SER A 278 12.20 -6.72 20.40
CA SER A 278 13.19 -6.01 19.57
C SER A 278 13.99 -6.99 18.70
N ALA A 279 14.61 -6.48 17.64
CA ALA A 279 15.36 -7.32 16.70
C ALA A 279 16.49 -8.11 17.40
N GLU A 280 17.11 -7.55 18.44
CA GLU A 280 18.20 -8.17 19.20
C GLU A 280 17.76 -9.38 20.04
N GLU A 281 16.48 -9.43 20.42
CA GLU A 281 15.92 -10.48 21.30
C GLU A 281 15.21 -11.60 20.53
N SER A 282 15.28 -11.57 19.19
CA SER A 282 14.50 -12.40 18.26
C SER A 282 14.39 -13.88 18.64
N ASP A 283 15.50 -14.52 19.00
CA ASP A 283 15.55 -15.97 19.19
C ASP A 283 14.90 -16.41 20.52
N SER A 284 14.73 -15.48 21.47
CA SER A 284 14.03 -15.73 22.73
C SER A 284 12.51 -15.80 22.55
N LEU A 285 11.97 -15.18 21.49
CA LEU A 285 10.53 -15.03 21.27
C LEU A 285 9.81 -16.37 21.09
N LEU A 286 10.47 -17.37 20.48
CA LEU A 286 9.93 -18.73 20.30
C LEU A 286 9.76 -19.50 21.62
N HIS A 287 10.32 -19.00 22.72
CA HIS A 287 10.26 -19.62 24.05
C HIS A 287 9.46 -18.78 25.06
N ASP A 288 8.99 -17.60 24.65
CA ASP A 288 8.19 -16.72 25.50
C ASP A 288 6.73 -17.19 25.54
N ARG A 289 6.35 -17.82 26.66
CA ARG A 289 4.99 -18.37 26.87
C ARG A 289 3.90 -17.32 26.74
N LYS A 290 4.15 -16.06 27.12
CA LYS A 290 3.17 -14.97 27.02
C LYS A 290 2.93 -14.64 25.56
N ASN A 291 4.00 -14.37 24.81
CA ASN A 291 3.92 -14.03 23.39
C ASN A 291 3.35 -15.18 22.56
N LEU A 292 3.74 -16.43 22.84
CA LEU A 292 3.17 -17.62 22.18
C LEU A 292 1.67 -17.78 22.45
N THR A 293 1.22 -17.51 23.69
CA THR A 293 -0.20 -17.57 24.05
C THR A 293 -0.99 -16.47 23.33
N GLU A 294 -0.44 -15.26 23.28
CA GLU A 294 -1.04 -14.13 22.56
C GLU A 294 -1.20 -14.42 21.07
N ASN A 295 -0.14 -14.94 20.43
CA ASN A 295 -0.17 -15.34 19.03
C ASN A 295 -1.25 -16.40 18.76
N ARG A 296 -1.34 -17.42 19.63
CA ARG A 296 -2.35 -18.48 19.53
C ARG A 296 -3.77 -17.94 19.64
N ILE A 297 -4.04 -16.97 20.52
CA ILE A 297 -5.37 -16.34 20.63
C ILE A 297 -5.77 -15.69 19.29
N VAL A 298 -4.84 -15.00 18.63
CA VAL A 298 -5.10 -14.36 17.33
C VAL A 298 -5.31 -15.42 16.25
N ALA A 299 -4.43 -16.43 16.17
CA ALA A 299 -4.53 -17.50 15.18
C ALA A 299 -5.83 -18.31 15.32
N ASP A 300 -6.19 -18.71 16.53
CA ASP A 300 -7.44 -19.44 16.82
C ASP A 300 -8.67 -18.60 16.42
N TYR A 301 -8.64 -17.28 16.66
CA TYR A 301 -9.71 -16.38 16.24
C TYR A 301 -9.86 -16.34 14.72
N VAL A 302 -8.77 -16.11 13.97
CA VAL A 302 -8.79 -16.08 12.50
C VAL A 302 -9.26 -17.42 11.93
N CYS A 303 -8.74 -18.53 12.44
CA CYS A 303 -9.20 -19.88 12.07
C CYS A 303 -10.70 -20.07 12.29
N SER A 304 -11.23 -19.60 13.43
CA SER A 304 -12.66 -19.69 13.73
C SER A 304 -13.53 -18.89 12.74
N LYS A 305 -13.05 -17.71 12.32
CA LYS A 305 -13.74 -16.86 11.33
C LYS A 305 -13.73 -17.49 9.95
N LEU A 306 -12.57 -17.94 9.49
CA LEU A 306 -12.44 -18.60 8.18
C LEU A 306 -13.21 -19.91 8.10
N SER A 307 -13.33 -20.67 9.19
CA SER A 307 -14.08 -21.94 9.22
C SER A 307 -15.56 -21.79 8.84
N GLY A 308 -16.11 -20.57 8.94
CA GLY A 308 -17.47 -20.25 8.50
C GLY A 308 -17.65 -20.29 6.98
N ILE A 309 -16.61 -19.97 6.21
CA ILE A 309 -16.66 -19.80 4.75
C ILE A 309 -15.71 -20.73 3.99
N CYS A 310 -14.75 -21.33 4.68
CA CYS A 310 -13.77 -22.26 4.13
C CYS A 310 -14.02 -23.71 4.58
N THR A 311 -13.38 -24.63 3.88
CA THR A 311 -13.08 -26.00 4.27
C THR A 311 -11.58 -26.15 4.44
N ASP A 312 -11.15 -27.17 5.18
CA ASP A 312 -9.73 -27.51 5.35
C ASP A 312 -8.87 -26.33 5.83
N VAL A 313 -9.36 -25.62 6.87
CA VAL A 313 -8.60 -24.53 7.49
C VAL A 313 -7.43 -25.12 8.26
N ARG A 314 -6.22 -24.73 7.88
CA ARG A 314 -4.95 -25.18 8.46
C ARG A 314 -4.12 -23.97 8.89
N GLN A 315 -3.39 -24.16 9.97
CA GLN A 315 -2.42 -23.19 10.45
C GLN A 315 -1.01 -23.79 10.37
N SER A 316 -0.02 -22.96 10.04
CA SER A 316 1.39 -23.34 10.12
C SER A 316 1.84 -23.48 11.58
N GLU A 317 3.06 -24.00 11.76
CA GLU A 317 3.78 -23.78 13.01
C GLU A 317 4.10 -22.29 13.19
N GLN A 318 4.35 -21.89 14.44
CA GLN A 318 4.77 -20.53 14.78
C GLN A 318 6.18 -20.29 14.27
N LYS A 319 6.37 -19.24 13.47
CA LYS A 319 7.65 -18.84 12.93
C LYS A 319 7.96 -17.38 13.25
N LEU A 320 9.22 -17.00 13.09
CA LEU A 320 9.67 -15.62 13.25
C LEU A 320 9.55 -14.88 11.92
N ARG A 321 8.96 -13.67 11.94
CA ARG A 321 9.08 -12.67 10.87
C ARG A 321 10.02 -11.58 11.40
N LYS A 322 11.21 -11.46 10.81
CA LYS A 322 12.32 -10.65 11.33
C LYS A 322 12.43 -9.38 10.49
N LEU A 323 12.00 -8.25 11.05
CA LEU A 323 12.18 -6.93 10.45
C LEU A 323 13.42 -6.25 11.04
N SER A 324 13.86 -5.15 10.43
CA SER A 324 15.07 -4.44 10.85
C SER A 324 15.01 -3.89 12.28
N TYR A 325 13.82 -3.59 12.79
CA TYR A 325 13.63 -2.97 14.11
C TYR A 325 12.79 -3.81 15.09
N ILE A 326 12.15 -4.89 14.63
CA ILE A 326 11.24 -5.69 15.43
C ILE A 326 11.13 -7.11 14.86
N THR A 327 10.93 -8.08 15.74
CA THR A 327 10.64 -9.46 15.35
C THR A 327 9.26 -9.86 15.87
N HIS A 328 8.46 -10.48 15.02
CA HIS A 328 7.11 -10.94 15.32
C HIS A 328 7.00 -12.46 15.31
N LEU A 329 6.08 -13.03 16.10
CA LEU A 329 5.57 -14.37 15.84
C LEU A 329 4.50 -14.32 14.75
N LEU A 330 4.62 -15.25 13.81
CA LEU A 330 3.76 -15.39 12.65
C LEU A 330 3.21 -16.82 12.62
N VAL A 331 1.91 -16.91 12.40
CA VAL A 331 1.23 -18.15 11.98
C VAL A 331 0.53 -17.84 10.66
N GLU A 332 0.83 -18.64 9.63
CA GLU A 332 0.13 -18.56 8.35
C GLU A 332 -1.10 -19.47 8.39
N ILE A 333 -2.24 -18.93 8.01
CA ILE A 333 -3.52 -19.63 8.04
C ILE A 333 -4.01 -19.75 6.61
N ASN A 334 -4.32 -20.98 6.18
CA ASN A 334 -4.79 -21.27 4.84
C ASN A 334 -6.11 -22.04 4.91
N GLY A 335 -7.02 -21.76 3.99
CA GLY A 335 -8.28 -22.50 3.86
C GLY A 335 -8.72 -22.56 2.41
N THR A 336 -9.52 -23.56 2.07
CA THR A 336 -10.15 -23.67 0.75
C THR A 336 -11.54 -23.06 0.82
N HIS A 337 -11.83 -22.01 0.05
CA HIS A 337 -13.18 -21.42 0.10
C HIS A 337 -14.23 -22.36 -0.52
N ARG A 338 -15.44 -22.36 0.05
CA ARG A 338 -16.57 -23.16 -0.45
C ARG A 338 -17.06 -22.59 -1.78
N ASP A 339 -17.29 -21.28 -1.76
CA ASP A 339 -17.63 -20.40 -2.87
C ASP A 339 -16.65 -19.22 -2.86
N THR A 340 -16.41 -18.60 -4.02
CA THR A 340 -15.52 -17.43 -4.12
C THR A 340 -16.05 -16.31 -3.22
N PRO A 341 -15.34 -15.97 -2.13
CA PRO A 341 -15.85 -15.00 -1.17
C PRO A 341 -15.73 -13.59 -1.76
N ASP A 342 -16.73 -12.76 -1.48
CA ASP A 342 -16.65 -11.34 -1.81
C ASP A 342 -15.58 -10.65 -0.95
N THR A 343 -14.79 -9.78 -1.56
CA THR A 343 -13.67 -9.13 -0.89
C THR A 343 -14.13 -8.20 0.24
N CYS A 344 -15.30 -7.54 0.11
CA CYS A 344 -15.84 -6.70 1.18
C CYS A 344 -16.39 -7.55 2.33
N GLU A 345 -16.96 -8.72 2.04
CA GLU A 345 -17.34 -9.68 3.08
C GLU A 345 -16.12 -10.21 3.84
N MET A 346 -15.02 -10.50 3.14
CA MET A 346 -13.76 -10.89 3.78
C MET A 346 -13.22 -9.81 4.73
N ILE A 347 -13.25 -8.54 4.32
CA ILE A 347 -12.82 -7.40 5.15
C ILE A 347 -13.69 -7.25 6.40
N LYS A 348 -14.99 -7.58 6.34
CA LYS A 348 -15.89 -7.51 7.50
C LYS A 348 -15.76 -8.72 8.43
N LEU A 349 -15.36 -9.86 7.88
CA LEU A 349 -15.26 -11.13 8.59
C LEU A 349 -14.04 -11.17 9.53
N LEU A 350 -12.90 -10.70 9.02
CA LEU A 350 -11.60 -10.64 9.69
C LEU A 350 -11.45 -9.32 10.44
#